data_AF-A0A316EUK1-F1
#
_entry.id   AF-A0A316EUK1-F1
#
_cell.length_a   1.000
_cell.length_b   1.000
_cell.length_c   1.000
_cell.angle_alpha   90.00
_cell.angle_beta   90.00
_cell.angle_gamma   90.00
#
_symmetry.space_group_name_H-M   'P 1'
#
loop_
_entity.id
_entity.type
_entity.pdbx_description
1 polymer ?
#
loop_
_entity_poly.entity_id
_entity_poly.type
_entity_poly.pdbx_seq_one_letter_code
_entity_poly.pdbx_strand_id
1 'polypeptide(L)' 'MINRRWAAFLIGVGVWTWVIWPRFGLAIWKDDRSFDGSAPTAFLWVHAVLIVASLAIGTTVGVLGVRAWRRAER' A
#
# COMPACT_ATOMS: atom_id res chain seq x y z
N MET A 1 -16.71 -5.29 -18.66
CA MET A 1 -17.35 -4.78 -17.42
C MET A 1 -16.77 -5.56 -16.23
N ILE A 2 -16.35 -4.89 -15.16
CA ILE A 2 -15.91 -5.57 -13.92
C ILE A 2 -17.16 -6.00 -13.14
N ASN A 3 -17.26 -7.29 -12.80
CA ASN A 3 -18.35 -7.79 -11.96
C ASN A 3 -18.09 -7.49 -10.47
N ARG A 4 -19.12 -7.65 -9.62
CA ARG A 4 -19.04 -7.36 -8.18
C ARG A 4 -17.90 -8.12 -7.48
N ARG A 5 -17.65 -9.39 -7.83
CA ARG A 5 -16.60 -10.21 -7.19
C ARG A 5 -15.22 -9.60 -7.45
N TRP A 6 -14.94 -9.18 -8.67
CA TRP A 6 -13.70 -8.51 -9.01
C TRP A 6 -13.58 -7.13 -8.36
N ALA A 7 -14.66 -6.36 -8.28
CA ALA A 7 -14.63 -5.08 -7.56
C ALA A 7 -14.34 -5.26 -6.06
N ALA A 8 -14.94 -6.27 -5.41
CA ALA A 8 -14.63 -6.61 -4.02
C ALA A 8 -13.18 -7.05 -3.84
N PHE A 9 -12.63 -7.83 -4.78
CA PHE A 9 -11.23 -8.22 -4.78
C PHE A 9 -10.30 -6.99 -4.81
N LEU A 10 -10.54 -6.02 -5.71
CA LEU A 10 -9.73 -4.80 -5.80
C LEU A 10 -9.79 -3.96 -4.51
N ILE A 11 -10.98 -3.86 -3.89
CA ILE A 11 -11.13 -3.20 -2.59
C ILE A 11 -10.32 -3.94 -1.53
N GLY A 12 -10.43 -5.27 -1.47
CA GLY A 12 -9.67 -6.11 -0.55
C GLY A 12 -8.16 -5.94 -0.70
N VAL A 13 -7.65 -5.88 -1.94
CA VAL A 13 -6.23 -5.59 -2.22
C VAL A 13 -5.82 -4.20 -1.70
N GLY A 14 -6.65 -3.18 -1.91
CA GLY A 14 -6.40 -1.84 -1.38
C GLY A 14 -6.32 -1.82 0.15
N VAL A 15 -7.27 -2.48 0.83
CA VAL A 15 -7.28 -2.63 2.29
C VAL A 15 -6.05 -3.40 2.78
N TRP A 16 -5.75 -4.54 2.17
CA TRP A 16 -4.57 -5.35 2.52
C TRP A 16 -3.27 -4.56 2.42
N THR A 17 -3.13 -3.75 1.36
CA THR A 17 -1.97 -2.86 1.18
C THR A 17 -1.82 -1.92 2.38
N TRP A 18 -2.90 -1.28 2.81
CA TRP A 18 -2.89 -0.37 3.96
C TRP A 18 -2.69 -1.06 5.32
N VAL A 19 -2.99 -2.36 5.44
CA VAL A 19 -2.74 -3.13 6.66
C VAL A 19 -1.26 -3.49 6.79
N ILE A 20 -0.61 -3.88 5.69
CA ILE A 20 0.76 -4.41 5.70
C ILE A 20 1.81 -3.30 5.72
N TRP A 21 1.71 -2.35 4.80
CA TRP A 21 2.82 -1.44 4.51
C TRP A 21 3.16 -0.46 5.64
N PRO A 22 2.19 0.13 6.39
CA PRO A 22 2.53 0.96 7.55
C PRO A 22 3.26 0.18 8.65
N ARG A 23 2.85 -1.07 8.89
CA ARG A 23 3.49 -1.93 9.88
C ARG A 23 4.90 -2.32 9.45
N PHE A 24 5.09 -2.58 8.16
CA PHE A 24 6.41 -2.80 7.58
C PHE A 24 7.29 -1.55 7.66
N GLY A 25 6.74 -0.36 7.42
CA GLY A 25 7.44 0.91 7.62
C GLY A 25 7.94 1.10 9.05
N LEU A 26 7.15 0.72 10.06
CA LEU A 26 7.60 0.71 11.46
C LEU A 26 8.72 -0.31 11.72
N ALA A 27 8.69 -1.46 11.04
CA ALA A 27 9.76 -2.45 11.15
C ALA A 27 11.06 -1.93 10.54
N ILE A 28 10.99 -1.32 9.35
CA ILE A 28 12.14 -0.67 8.71
C ILE A 28 12.69 0.45 9.60
N TRP A 29 11.85 1.35 10.11
CA TRP A 29 12.30 2.44 10.97
C TRP A 29 13.08 1.96 12.21
N LYS A 30 12.73 0.78 12.73
CA LYS A 30 13.38 0.16 13.90
C LYS A 30 14.56 -0.74 13.56
N ASP A 31 14.86 -0.97 12.28
CA ASP A 31 15.99 -1.80 11.85
C ASP A 31 17.30 -1.03 12.04
N ASP A 32 18.32 -1.69 12.58
CA ASP A 32 19.64 -1.09 12.88
C ASP A 32 20.33 -0.51 11.62
N ARG A 33 19.95 -0.95 10.42
CA ARG A 33 20.49 -0.43 9.15
C ARG A 33 19.85 0.88 8.71
N SER A 34 18.75 1.31 9.31
CA SER A 34 18.00 2.50 8.85
C SER A 34 18.70 3.81 9.14
N PHE A 35 19.53 3.84 10.17
CA PHE A 35 20.25 5.03 10.59
C PHE A 35 21.72 4.73 10.84
N ASP A 36 22.59 5.62 10.38
CA ASP A 36 23.99 5.69 10.81
C ASP A 36 24.10 6.86 11.80
N GLY A 37 24.08 6.54 13.09
CA GLY A 37 23.84 7.53 14.15
C GLY A 37 22.46 8.17 14.00
N SER A 38 22.42 9.47 13.71
CA SER A 38 21.17 10.20 13.42
C SER A 38 20.89 10.39 11.93
N ALA A 39 21.80 9.97 11.04
CA ALA A 39 21.67 10.17 9.60
C ALA A 39 20.88 9.02 8.96
N PRO A 40 19.83 9.29 8.15
CA PRO A 40 19.11 8.24 7.44
C PRO A 40 19.98 7.62 6.35
N THR A 41 19.98 6.29 6.27
CA THR A 41 20.78 5.56 5.27
C THR A 41 20.02 5.35 3.96
N ALA A 42 20.72 4.88 2.93
CA ALA A 42 20.09 4.43 1.69
C ALA A 42 19.08 3.29 1.91
N PHE A 43 19.30 2.42 2.90
CA PHE A 43 18.37 1.35 3.26
C PHE A 43 17.00 1.92 3.65
N LEU A 44 16.98 2.94 4.52
CA LEU A 44 15.74 3.59 4.91
C LEU A 44 15.06 4.29 3.71
N TRP A 45 15.82 5.05 2.92
CA TRP A 45 15.27 5.80 1.81
C TRP A 45 14.65 4.93 0.72
N VAL A 46 15.32 3.84 0.32
CA VAL A 46 14.80 2.91 -0.68
C VAL A 46 13.48 2.31 -0.20
N HIS A 47 13.41 1.86 1.05
CA HIS A 47 12.18 1.29 1.58
C HIS A 47 11.07 2.33 1.75
N ALA A 48 11.40 3.54 2.20
CA ALA A 48 10.43 4.62 2.31
C ALA A 48 9.78 4.93 0.95
N VAL A 49 10.58 5.05 -0.11
CA VAL A 49 10.08 5.26 -1.48
C VAL A 49 9.21 4.09 -1.94
N LEU A 50 9.65 2.85 -1.72
CA LEU A 50 8.88 1.64 -2.09
C LEU A 50 7.55 1.55 -1.33
N ILE A 51 7.53 1.89 -0.04
CA ILE A 51 6.33 1.94 0.79
C ILE A 51 5.36 2.99 0.26
N VAL A 52 5.83 4.22 0.00
CA VAL A 52 4.99 5.31 -0.51
C VAL A 52 4.41 4.97 -1.87
N ALA A 53 5.23 4.46 -2.79
CA ALA A 53 4.79 4.03 -4.11
C ALA A 53 3.73 2.91 -4.00
N SER A 54 3.96 1.92 -3.14
CA SER A 54 3.03 0.81 -2.93
C SER A 54 1.71 1.28 -2.33
N LEU A 55 1.74 2.20 -1.36
CA LEU A 55 0.53 2.80 -0.78
C LEU A 55 -0.25 3.61 -1.82
N ALA A 56 0.43 4.39 -2.67
CA ALA A 56 -0.21 5.15 -3.75
C ALA A 56 -0.89 4.21 -4.77
N ILE A 57 -0.20 3.14 -5.18
CA ILE A 57 -0.74 2.13 -6.10
C ILE A 57 -1.93 1.42 -5.46
N GLY A 58 -1.80 0.90 -4.24
CA GLY A 58 -2.89 0.19 -3.56
C GLY A 58 -4.09 1.08 -3.25
N THR A 59 -3.88 2.36 -2.94
CA THR A 59 -4.96 3.35 -2.80
C THR A 59 -5.69 3.55 -4.13
N THR A 60 -4.95 3.71 -5.23
CA THR A 60 -5.53 3.85 -6.56
C THR A 60 -6.36 2.61 -6.92
N VAL A 61 -5.81 1.41 -6.70
CA VAL A 61 -6.51 0.14 -6.92
C VAL A 61 -7.78 0.04 -6.07
N GLY A 62 -7.71 0.36 -4.78
CA GLY A 62 -8.87 0.37 -3.89
C GLY A 62 -9.96 1.34 -4.32
N VAL A 63 -9.58 2.57 -4.70
CA VAL A 63 -10.51 3.59 -5.22
C VAL A 63 -11.17 3.13 -6.52
N LEU A 64 -10.42 2.53 -7.44
CA LEU A 64 -10.97 1.95 -8.67
C LEU A 64 -11.93 0.79 -8.36
N GLY A 65 -11.60 -0.05 -7.38
CA GLY A 65 -12.48 -1.11 -6.86
C GLY A 65 -13.81 -0.55 -6.34
N VAL A 66 -13.77 0.50 -5.50
CA VAL A 66 -14.98 1.18 -5.00
C VAL A 66 -15.80 1.78 -6.14
N ARG A 67 -15.15 2.44 -7.10
CA ARG A 67 -15.83 3.02 -8.28
C ARG A 67 -16.48 1.93 -9.13
N ALA A 68 -15.81 0.80 -9.34
CA ALA A 68 -16.36 -0.34 -10.06
C ALA A 68 -17.54 -0.98 -9.34
N TRP A 69 -17.45 -1.17 -8.01
CA TRP A 69 -18.54 -1.73 -7.20
C TRP A 69 -19.82 -0.89 -7.29
N ARG A 70 -19.69 0.45 -7.28
CA ARG A 70 -20.82 1.38 -7.42
C ARG A 70 -21.47 1.33 -8.81
N ARG A 71 -20.69 0.99 -9.85
CA ARG A 71 -21.16 0.93 -11.26
C ARG A 71 -21.58 -0.47 -11.70
N ALA A 72 -21.23 -1.50 -10.93
CA ALA A 72 -21.62 -2.87 -11.24
C ALA A 72 -23.15 -3.00 -11.04
N GLU A 73 -23.87 -3.17 -12.15
CA GLU A 73 -25.25 -3.64 -12.14
C GLU A 73 -25.36 -4.97 -11.38
N ARG A 74 -26.54 -5.25 -10.83
CA ARG A 74 -26.78 -6.39 -9.92
C ARG A 74 -26.38 -7.71 -10.57
#